data_AF-A0A8T0NFC4-F1
#
_entry.id   AF-A0A8T0NFC4-F1
#
_cell.length_a   1.000
_cell.length_b   1.000
_cell.length_c   1.000
_cell.angle_alpha   90.00
_cell.angle_beta   90.00
_cell.angle_gamma   90.00
#
_symmetry.space_group_name_H-M   'P 1'
#
loop_
_entity.id
_entity.type
_entity.pdbx_description
1 polymer ?
#
loop_
_entity_poly.entity_id
_entity_poly.type
_entity_poly.pdbx_seq_one_letter_code
_entity_poly.pdbx_strand_id
1 'polypeptide(L)'
;MVFTVLAFIITNTGTGHVVPGARYKEYRLQDYSSWFVKQLNNTEKWTHLRSCLVKSDDCNNLSKRYKTLKQYKLAELTPMESGCCRPPAECGYPALNASYFDLSYHPASTNIDCKLYKNVRSVRCYDCDSCKAGVAQYMKTEWRVVAIFNVILFIILSFVYFVGCCARRNAGGSNAKGSGRGKKHSVGCCGGMMEVAMQKVCGR
;
A
#
# COMPACT_ATOMS: atom_id res chain seq x y z
N MET A 1 -8.95 14.84 -18.90
CA MET A 1 -9.10 15.02 -17.43
C MET A 1 -9.03 13.71 -16.65
N VAL A 2 -9.75 12.64 -17.02
CA VAL A 2 -9.64 11.35 -16.31
C VAL A 2 -8.24 10.76 -16.39
N PHE A 3 -7.58 10.84 -17.55
CA PHE A 3 -6.19 10.41 -17.73
C PHE A 3 -5.19 11.18 -16.87
N THR A 4 -5.35 12.49 -16.74
CA THR A 4 -4.42 13.32 -15.96
C THR A 4 -4.59 13.05 -14.46
N VAL A 5 -5.82 12.81 -13.99
CA VAL A 5 -6.08 12.40 -12.60
C VAL A 5 -5.52 11.02 -12.32
N LEU A 6 -5.75 10.03 -13.20
CA LEU A 6 -5.18 8.69 -13.04
C LEU A 6 -3.65 8.70 -13.11
N ALA A 7 -3.07 9.46 -14.04
CA ALA A 7 -1.62 9.63 -14.15
C ALA A 7 -1.05 10.26 -12.88
N PHE A 8 -1.67 11.30 -12.32
CA PHE A 8 -1.23 11.93 -11.07
C PHE A 8 -1.34 10.97 -9.88
N ILE A 9 -2.42 10.16 -9.82
CA ILE A 9 -2.57 9.10 -8.81
C ILE A 9 -1.47 8.05 -8.97
N ILE A 10 -0.99 7.76 -10.19
CA ILE A 10 0.05 6.77 -10.46
C ILE A 10 1.47 7.33 -10.20
N THR A 11 1.72 8.60 -10.53
CA THR A 11 3.06 9.21 -10.50
C THR A 11 3.44 9.85 -9.18
N ASN A 12 2.47 10.20 -8.32
CA ASN A 12 2.80 10.88 -7.06
C ASN A 12 3.35 9.88 -6.01
N THR A 13 4.59 9.46 -6.17
CA THR A 13 5.29 8.56 -5.23
C THR A 13 5.73 9.36 -4.02
N GLY A 14 4.92 9.42 -2.97
CA GLY A 14 5.35 10.11 -1.75
C GLY A 14 4.50 9.76 -0.54
N THR A 15 5.20 9.33 0.52
CA THR A 15 4.84 9.28 1.97
C THR A 15 5.94 8.55 2.77
N GLY A 16 6.88 7.87 2.11
CA GLY A 16 7.97 7.15 2.78
C GLY A 16 9.08 8.09 3.25
N HIS A 17 9.21 8.24 4.56
CA HIS A 17 10.30 8.97 5.23
C HIS A 17 11.55 8.08 5.26
N VAL A 18 12.68 8.64 4.84
CA VAL A 18 13.96 7.93 4.88
C VAL A 18 14.51 7.91 6.30
N VAL A 19 14.93 6.73 6.75
CA VAL A 19 15.59 6.57 8.05
C VAL A 19 17.09 6.66 7.84
N PRO A 20 17.81 7.58 8.53
CA PRO A 20 19.26 7.69 8.41
C PRO A 20 19.95 6.35 8.71
N GLY A 21 20.81 5.90 7.80
CA GLY A 21 21.59 4.66 7.96
C GLY A 21 20.83 3.36 7.67
N ALA A 22 19.59 3.43 7.16
CA ALA A 22 18.80 2.29 6.74
C ALA A 22 18.42 2.37 5.25
N ARG A 23 18.19 1.21 4.63
CA ARG A 23 17.77 1.10 3.21
C ARG A 23 16.24 1.10 3.01
N TYR A 24 15.47 1.05 4.09
CA TYR A 24 14.01 1.06 4.04
C TYR A 24 13.41 2.43 4.35
N LYS A 25 12.11 2.57 4.07
CA LYS A 25 11.31 3.77 4.34
C LYS A 25 10.32 3.50 5.46
N GLU A 26 10.12 4.48 6.32
CA GLU A 26 9.07 4.50 7.34
C GLU A 26 7.89 5.33 6.82
N TYR A 27 6.67 4.92 7.19
CA TYR A 27 5.45 5.57 6.73
C TYR A 27 4.70 6.12 7.93
N ARG A 28 4.18 7.34 7.82
CA ARG A 28 3.37 7.96 8.87
C ARG A 28 1.92 8.03 8.44
N LEU A 29 1.02 7.76 9.37
CA LEU A 29 -0.42 7.73 9.09
C LEU A 29 -0.96 9.12 8.70
N GLN A 30 -0.33 10.17 9.22
CA GLN A 30 -0.67 11.58 8.96
C GLN A 30 -0.47 12.01 7.50
N ASP A 31 0.34 11.28 6.72
CA ASP A 31 0.58 11.59 5.32
C ASP A 31 -0.53 11.07 4.39
N TYR A 32 -1.52 10.35 4.93
CA TYR A 32 -2.66 9.82 4.19
C TYR A 32 -3.91 10.68 4.39
N SER A 33 -4.87 10.55 3.46
CA SER A 33 -6.11 11.31 3.54
C SER A 33 -6.90 10.97 4.81
N SER A 34 -7.51 11.98 5.41
CA SER A 34 -8.32 11.84 6.63
C SER A 34 -9.42 10.78 6.51
N TRP A 35 -10.00 10.64 5.31
CA TRP A 35 -10.97 9.58 5.00
C TRP A 35 -10.37 8.18 5.15
N PHE A 36 -9.15 7.97 4.65
CA PHE A 36 -8.49 6.66 4.72
C PHE A 36 -8.07 6.33 6.15
N VAL A 37 -7.54 7.33 6.88
CA VAL A 37 -7.23 7.21 8.31
C VAL A 37 -8.48 6.86 9.11
N LYS A 38 -9.62 7.51 8.84
CA LYS A 38 -10.89 7.21 9.51
C LYS A 38 -11.35 5.78 9.30
N GLN A 39 -11.14 5.22 8.11
CA GLN A 39 -11.47 3.82 7.85
C GLN A 39 -10.58 2.86 8.66
N LEU A 40 -9.28 3.11 8.71
CA LEU A 40 -8.34 2.29 9.47
C LEU A 40 -8.47 2.46 10.98
N ASN A 41 -9.00 3.60 11.43
CA ASN A 41 -9.25 3.85 12.85
C ASN A 41 -10.57 3.24 13.33
N ASN A 42 -11.37 2.64 12.44
CA ASN A 42 -12.57 1.89 12.84
C ASN A 42 -12.14 0.59 13.55
N THR A 43 -12.40 0.55 14.87
CA THR A 43 -11.92 -0.51 15.78
C THR A 43 -12.37 -1.91 15.35
N GLU A 44 -13.60 -2.07 14.88
CA GLU A 44 -14.16 -3.38 14.51
C GLU A 44 -13.42 -3.96 13.29
N LYS A 45 -13.32 -3.16 12.21
CA LYS A 45 -12.61 -3.57 10.99
C LYS A 45 -11.12 -3.76 11.22
N TRP A 46 -10.51 -2.90 12.04
CA TRP A 46 -9.11 -3.04 12.40
C TRP A 46 -8.85 -4.29 13.23
N THR A 47 -9.76 -4.69 14.12
CA THR A 47 -9.57 -5.90 14.94
C THR A 47 -9.54 -7.15 14.07
N HIS A 48 -10.42 -7.23 13.07
CA HIS A 48 -10.37 -8.31 12.07
C HIS A 48 -9.05 -8.28 11.29
N LEU A 49 -8.65 -7.12 10.76
CA LEU A 49 -7.41 -6.98 10.01
C LEU A 49 -6.17 -7.30 10.84
N ARG A 50 -6.12 -6.83 12.09
CA ARG A 50 -5.06 -7.12 13.06
C ARG A 50 -4.92 -8.61 13.29
N SER A 51 -6.04 -9.33 13.45
CA SER A 51 -6.00 -10.78 13.63
C SER A 51 -5.32 -11.50 12.45
N CYS A 52 -5.52 -10.98 11.23
CA CYS A 52 -4.83 -11.46 10.05
C CYS A 52 -3.34 -11.09 10.05
N LEU A 53 -2.99 -9.84 10.37
CA LEU A 53 -1.60 -9.36 10.41
C LEU A 53 -0.75 -10.11 11.45
N VAL A 54 -1.35 -10.50 12.57
CA VAL A 54 -0.71 -11.33 13.60
C VAL A 54 -0.44 -12.74 13.08
N LYS A 55 -1.33 -13.27 12.22
CA LYS A 55 -1.16 -14.58 11.59
C LYS A 55 -0.25 -14.54 10.36
N SER A 56 -0.06 -13.37 9.74
CA SER A 56 0.78 -13.24 8.56
C SER A 56 2.23 -13.61 8.87
N ASP A 57 2.88 -14.23 7.88
CA ASP A 57 4.27 -14.61 8.00
C ASP A 57 5.24 -13.47 7.69
N ASP A 58 4.79 -12.25 7.34
CA ASP A 58 5.68 -11.13 6.99
C ASP A 58 6.70 -10.85 8.10
N CYS A 59 6.17 -10.67 9.31
CA CYS A 59 6.92 -10.43 10.54
C CYS A 59 7.80 -11.62 10.96
N ASN A 60 7.44 -12.83 10.55
CA ASN A 60 8.13 -14.07 10.89
C ASN A 60 9.26 -14.35 9.90
N ASN A 61 8.98 -14.10 8.63
CA ASN A 61 9.88 -14.24 7.52
C ASN A 61 11.00 -13.22 7.62
N LEU A 62 10.73 -12.00 8.09
CA LEU A 62 11.75 -10.99 8.40
C LEU A 62 12.84 -11.54 9.34
N SER A 63 12.45 -12.18 10.45
CA SER A 63 13.38 -12.80 11.38
C SER A 63 14.12 -14.01 10.79
N LYS A 64 13.48 -14.73 9.86
CA LYS A 64 14.09 -15.89 9.19
C LYS A 64 15.10 -15.47 8.12
N ARG A 65 14.80 -14.42 7.35
CA ARG A 65 15.67 -13.86 6.29
C ARG A 65 16.88 -13.16 6.87
N TYR A 66 16.68 -12.35 7.90
CA TYR A 66 17.74 -11.52 8.47
C TYR A 66 18.11 -12.03 9.87
N LYS A 67 19.02 -12.99 9.91
CA LYS A 67 19.50 -13.59 11.18
C LYS A 67 20.47 -12.70 11.93
N THR A 68 21.20 -11.84 11.22
CA THR A 68 22.24 -11.00 11.80
C THR A 68 21.87 -9.51 11.74
N LEU A 69 22.32 -8.74 12.73
CA LEU A 69 22.10 -7.29 12.78
C LEU A 69 22.71 -6.57 11.57
N LYS A 70 23.85 -7.04 11.06
CA LYS A 70 24.51 -6.47 9.88
C LYS A 70 23.65 -6.62 8.62
N GLN A 71 23.08 -7.81 8.41
CA GLN A 71 22.16 -8.04 7.29
C GLN A 71 20.88 -7.23 7.45
N TYR A 72 20.35 -7.12 8.67
CA TYR A 72 19.18 -6.32 8.97
C TYR A 72 19.39 -4.82 8.67
N LYS A 73 20.55 -4.24 8.99
CA LYS A 73 20.86 -2.82 8.68
C LYS A 73 20.84 -2.52 7.18
N LEU A 74 21.21 -3.50 6.35
CA LEU A 74 21.22 -3.40 4.89
C LEU A 74 19.93 -3.93 4.25
N ALA A 75 18.97 -4.40 5.05
CA ALA A 75 17.76 -5.01 4.55
C ALA A 75 16.81 -3.96 3.93
N GLU A 76 16.22 -4.31 2.80
CA GLU A 76 15.11 -3.58 2.20
C GLU A 76 13.82 -4.18 2.72
N LEU A 77 13.20 -3.49 3.68
CA LEU A 77 11.94 -3.91 4.29
C LEU A 77 10.76 -3.40 3.47
N THR A 78 9.72 -4.24 3.39
CA THR A 78 8.41 -3.83 2.89
C THR A 78 7.74 -2.85 3.87
N PRO A 79 6.74 -2.05 3.42
CA PRO A 79 6.00 -1.14 4.30
C PRO A 79 5.35 -1.83 5.52
N MET A 80 4.96 -3.09 5.38
CA MET A 80 4.39 -3.88 6.46
C MET A 80 5.47 -4.30 7.47
N GLU A 81 6.62 -4.76 6.98
CA GLU A 81 7.74 -5.16 7.84
C GLU A 81 8.31 -3.97 8.61
N SER A 82 8.46 -2.81 7.96
CA SER A 82 8.98 -1.61 8.63
C SER A 82 7.94 -0.96 9.57
N GLY A 83 6.64 -1.06 9.27
CA GLY A 83 5.58 -0.44 10.07
C GLY A 83 5.02 -1.29 11.21
N CYS A 84 4.89 -2.61 11.04
CA CYS A 84 4.20 -3.48 12.00
C CYS A 84 5.16 -4.35 12.83
N CYS A 85 6.31 -4.73 12.27
CA CYS A 85 7.24 -5.67 12.92
C CYS A 85 8.29 -4.97 13.78
N ARG A 86 8.49 -3.66 13.57
CA ARG A 86 9.52 -2.83 14.17
C ARG A 86 8.88 -1.66 14.94
N PRO A 87 9.50 -1.17 16.03
CA PRO A 87 9.16 0.16 16.55
C PRO A 87 9.63 1.28 15.60
N PRO A 88 8.98 2.45 15.63
CA PRO A 88 9.43 3.65 14.92
C PRO A 88 10.89 4.00 15.25
N ALA A 89 11.65 4.51 14.27
CA ALA A 89 13.05 4.91 14.50
C ALA A 89 13.20 5.98 15.60
N GLU A 90 12.21 6.87 15.73
CA GLU A 90 12.15 7.93 16.74
C GLU A 90 12.08 7.41 18.19
N CYS A 91 11.70 6.15 18.41
CA CYS A 91 11.71 5.56 19.75
C CYS A 91 13.13 5.33 20.27
N GLY A 92 14.13 5.19 19.39
CA GLY A 92 15.54 5.05 19.76
C GLY A 92 15.92 3.69 20.36
N TYR A 93 15.06 2.68 20.31
CA TYR A 93 15.38 1.35 20.85
C TYR A 93 16.52 0.67 20.07
N PRO A 94 17.58 0.21 20.74
CA PRO A 94 18.66 -0.48 20.05
C PRO A 94 18.18 -1.87 19.58
N ALA A 95 18.40 -2.15 18.30
CA ALA A 95 18.07 -3.44 17.70
C ALA A 95 19.11 -4.47 18.11
N LEU A 96 18.69 -5.51 18.83
CA LEU A 96 19.54 -6.67 19.15
C LEU A 96 19.50 -7.68 18.00
N ASN A 97 18.31 -7.90 17.43
CA ASN A 97 18.07 -8.77 16.27
C ASN A 97 17.00 -8.15 15.35
N ALA A 98 16.76 -8.77 14.20
CA ALA A 98 15.75 -8.31 13.22
C ALA A 98 14.31 -8.25 13.76
N SER A 99 14.03 -8.89 14.89
CA SER A 99 12.69 -8.90 15.52
C SER A 99 12.74 -8.67 17.04
N TYR A 100 13.90 -8.27 17.58
CA TYR A 100 14.08 -8.11 19.02
C TYR A 100 14.83 -6.81 19.32
N PHE A 101 14.20 -5.96 20.12
CA PHE A 101 14.70 -4.63 20.50
C PHE A 101 14.85 -4.53 22.01
N ASP A 102 15.87 -3.86 22.51
CA ASP A 102 15.99 -3.66 23.96
C ASP A 102 15.03 -2.54 24.41
N LEU A 103 14.00 -2.92 25.17
CA LEU A 103 12.98 -2.00 25.72
C LEU A 103 13.35 -1.47 27.11
N SER A 104 14.48 -1.90 27.68
CA SER A 104 14.96 -1.40 28.97
C SER A 104 15.42 0.06 28.88
N TYR A 105 15.76 0.51 27.67
CA TYR A 105 16.13 1.88 27.39
C TYR A 105 14.90 2.80 27.42
N HIS A 106 15.04 4.00 27.97
CA HIS A 106 13.95 4.97 27.92
C HIS A 106 13.67 5.40 26.48
N PRO A 107 12.39 5.42 26.06
CA PRO A 107 12.05 5.87 24.71
C PRO A 107 12.52 7.31 24.54
N ALA A 108 13.27 7.55 23.46
CA ALA A 108 13.77 8.89 23.13
C ALA A 108 12.64 9.87 22.73
N SER A 109 11.44 9.34 22.44
CA SER A 109 10.29 10.09 21.96
C SER A 109 9.06 9.89 22.87
N THR A 110 8.21 10.90 22.91
CA THR A 110 6.90 10.88 23.58
C THR A 110 5.82 10.17 22.78
N ASN A 111 6.15 9.63 21.59
CA ASN A 111 5.19 8.96 20.72
C ASN A 111 4.54 7.75 21.42
N ILE A 112 3.22 7.66 21.29
CA ILE A 112 2.42 6.57 21.85
C ILE A 112 2.76 5.21 21.23
N ASP A 113 3.19 5.18 19.97
CA ASP A 113 3.63 3.96 19.28
C ASP A 113 4.80 3.28 20.02
N CYS A 114 5.69 4.06 20.64
CA CYS A 114 6.81 3.52 21.42
C CYS A 114 6.33 2.77 22.67
N LYS A 115 5.21 3.18 23.27
CA LYS A 115 4.62 2.54 24.45
C LYS A 115 3.77 1.33 24.09
N LEU A 116 3.17 1.34 22.90
CA LEU A 116 2.34 0.25 22.40
C LEU A 116 3.18 -0.95 21.93
N TYR A 117 4.38 -0.69 21.40
CA TYR A 117 5.27 -1.72 20.91
C TYR A 117 5.69 -2.72 22.01
N LYS A 118 5.60 -4.03 21.70
CA LYS A 118 6.15 -5.10 22.54
C LYS A 118 6.91 -6.14 21.72
N ASN A 119 7.97 -6.75 22.28
CA ASN A 119 8.72 -7.85 21.65
C ASN A 119 7.95 -9.20 21.62
N VAL A 120 6.62 -9.18 21.62
CA VAL A 120 5.80 -10.39 21.60
C VAL A 120 5.20 -10.54 20.20
N ARG A 121 5.34 -11.73 19.61
CA ARG A 121 4.90 -12.03 18.25
C ARG A 121 3.44 -11.68 17.97
N SER A 122 2.56 -11.83 18.95
CA SER A 122 1.12 -11.57 18.82
C SER A 122 0.70 -10.11 19.06
N VAL A 123 1.62 -9.27 19.55
CA VAL A 123 1.30 -7.88 19.94
C VAL A 123 2.06 -6.88 19.07
N ARG A 124 3.39 -7.04 18.93
CA ARG A 124 4.32 -6.16 18.17
C ARG A 124 3.85 -4.70 18.12
N CYS A 125 3.92 -4.05 16.97
CA CYS A 125 3.31 -2.73 16.76
C CYS A 125 1.98 -2.84 16.01
N TYR A 126 1.24 -3.94 16.15
CA TYR A 126 0.01 -4.13 15.37
C TYR A 126 -1.12 -3.17 15.73
N ASP A 127 -1.05 -2.49 16.88
CA ASP A 127 -2.00 -1.43 17.26
C ASP A 127 -1.44 -0.02 17.03
N CYS A 128 -0.21 0.09 16.54
CA CYS A 128 0.46 1.38 16.29
C CYS A 128 -0.05 2.06 15.02
N ASP A 129 0.05 3.38 14.99
CA ASP A 129 -0.27 4.16 13.79
C ASP A 129 0.75 3.93 12.68
N SER A 130 2.01 3.63 13.05
CA SER A 130 3.05 3.21 12.10
C SER A 130 2.68 1.93 11.34
N CYS A 131 2.00 0.97 11.98
CA CYS A 131 1.53 -0.25 11.29
C CYS A 131 0.35 0.05 10.37
N LYS A 132 -0.62 0.85 10.83
CA LYS A 132 -1.72 1.34 9.99
C LYS A 132 -1.19 2.07 8.75
N ALA A 133 -0.13 2.87 8.90
CA ALA A 133 0.51 3.56 7.79
C ALA A 133 1.21 2.60 6.81
N GLY A 134 1.84 1.54 7.31
CA GLY A 134 2.39 0.46 6.49
C GLY A 134 1.32 -0.25 5.65
N VAL A 135 0.18 -0.57 6.29
CA VAL A 135 -1.01 -1.12 5.61
C VAL A 135 -1.55 -0.16 4.57
N ALA A 136 -1.66 1.13 4.92
CA ALA A 136 -2.11 2.19 4.03
C ALA A 136 -1.27 2.26 2.76
N GLN A 137 0.06 2.25 2.93
CA GLN A 137 0.98 2.28 1.80
C GLN A 137 0.85 1.04 0.94
N TYR A 138 0.78 -0.13 1.56
CA TYR A 138 0.65 -1.38 0.83
C TYR A 138 -0.62 -1.39 -0.03
N MET A 139 -1.76 -1.01 0.54
CA MET A 139 -3.02 -0.90 -0.20
C MET A 139 -2.88 0.11 -1.35
N LYS A 140 -2.31 1.29 -1.10
CA LYS A 140 -2.08 2.31 -2.15
C LYS A 140 -1.25 1.77 -3.31
N THR A 141 -0.20 1.00 -3.03
CA THR A 141 0.65 0.38 -4.07
C THR A 141 -0.13 -0.62 -4.91
N GLU A 142 -0.90 -1.51 -4.28
CA GLU A 142 -1.73 -2.49 -5.00
C GLU A 142 -2.77 -1.82 -5.91
N TRP A 143 -3.40 -0.74 -5.43
CA TRP A 143 -4.38 0.01 -6.21
C TRP A 143 -3.74 0.70 -7.41
N ARG A 144 -2.51 1.20 -7.26
CA ARG A 144 -1.76 1.77 -8.38
C ARG A 144 -1.45 0.73 -9.44
N VAL A 145 -1.06 -0.49 -9.07
CA VAL A 145 -0.79 -1.56 -10.04
C VAL A 145 -2.03 -1.86 -10.90
N VAL A 146 -3.19 -1.99 -10.26
CA VAL A 146 -4.47 -2.20 -10.97
C VAL A 146 -4.82 -1.00 -11.86
N ALA A 147 -4.62 0.23 -11.36
CA ALA A 147 -4.86 1.44 -12.14
C ALA A 147 -3.94 1.54 -13.37
N ILE A 148 -2.65 1.20 -13.23
CA ILE A 148 -1.68 1.16 -14.33
C ILE A 148 -2.13 0.17 -15.40
N PHE A 149 -2.48 -1.06 -15.02
CA PHE A 149 -2.96 -2.08 -15.96
C PHE A 149 -4.20 -1.62 -16.73
N ASN A 150 -5.16 -1.00 -16.04
CA ASN A 150 -6.37 -0.45 -16.65
C ASN A 150 -6.05 0.68 -17.65
N VAL A 151 -5.15 1.60 -17.30
CA VAL A 151 -4.72 2.69 -18.20
C VAL A 151 -4.06 2.14 -19.46
N ILE A 152 -3.18 1.14 -19.34
CA ILE A 152 -2.53 0.50 -20.50
C ILE A 152 -3.59 -0.13 -21.42
N LEU A 153 -4.55 -0.86 -20.86
CA LEU A 153 -5.64 -1.47 -21.62
C LEU A 153 -6.48 -0.42 -22.36
N PHE A 154 -6.78 0.70 -21.71
CA PHE A 154 -7.51 1.80 -22.33
C PHE A 154 -6.73 2.43 -23.50
N ILE A 155 -5.40 2.58 -23.38
CA ILE A 155 -4.54 3.09 -24.46
C ILE A 155 -4.60 2.14 -25.67
N ILE A 156 -4.45 0.84 -25.45
CA ILE A 156 -4.52 -0.18 -26.52
C ILE A 156 -5.88 -0.12 -27.23
N LEU A 157 -6.99 -0.07 -26.48
CA LEU A 157 -8.33 0.06 -27.06
C LEU A 157 -8.49 1.34 -27.88
N SER A 158 -7.90 2.45 -27.41
CA SER A 158 -7.91 3.72 -28.15
C SER A 158 -7.16 3.59 -29.48
N PHE A 159 -5.95 3.00 -29.49
CA PHE A 159 -5.20 2.74 -30.72
C PHE A 159 -5.97 1.87 -31.70
N VAL A 160 -6.57 0.77 -31.24
CA VAL A 160 -7.41 -0.11 -32.09
C VAL A 160 -8.61 0.65 -32.64
N TYR A 161 -9.24 1.52 -31.84
CA TYR A 161 -10.33 2.39 -32.30
C TYR A 161 -9.87 3.36 -33.39
N PHE A 162 -8.72 4.03 -33.22
CA PHE A 162 -8.17 4.93 -34.24
C PHE A 162 -7.85 4.19 -35.54
N VAL A 163 -7.18 3.03 -35.47
CA VAL A 163 -6.86 2.21 -36.65
C VAL A 163 -8.15 1.69 -37.32
N GLY A 164 -9.13 1.24 -36.54
CA GLY A 164 -10.44 0.81 -37.04
C GLY A 164 -11.23 1.95 -37.69
N CYS A 165 -11.13 3.17 -37.17
CA CYS A 165 -11.70 4.36 -37.78
C CYS A 165 -10.98 4.77 -39.08
N CYS A 166 -9.66 4.60 -39.17
CA CYS A 166 -8.89 4.83 -40.39
C CYS A 166 -9.22 3.80 -41.48
N ALA A 167 -9.37 2.52 -41.13
CA ALA A 167 -9.79 1.48 -42.07
C ALA A 167 -11.22 1.71 -42.60
N ARG A 168 -12.15 2.14 -41.73
CA ARG A 168 -13.52 2.48 -42.14
C ARG A 168 -13.61 3.76 -42.98
N ARG A 169 -12.70 4.73 -42.78
CA ARG A 169 -12.63 5.94 -43.61
C ARG A 169 -12.13 5.65 -45.03
N ASN A 170 -11.18 4.73 -45.20
CA ASN A 170 -10.72 4.32 -46.54
C ASN A 170 -11.74 3.50 -47.33
N ALA A 171 -12.68 2.83 -46.66
CA ALA A 171 -13.83 2.17 -47.30
C ALA A 171 -15.07 3.08 -47.42
N GLY A 172 -14.97 4.34 -46.99
CA GLY A 172 -16.08 5.28 -46.83
C GLY A 172 -16.14 6.41 -47.86
N GLY A 173 -15.57 6.19 -49.06
CA GLY A 173 -15.77 7.07 -50.22
C GLY A 173 -17.17 6.96 -50.85
N SER A 174 -18.11 6.22 -50.24
CA SER A 174 -19.50 6.17 -50.70
C SER A 174 -20.48 5.94 -49.55
N ASN A 175 -21.32 6.94 -49.34
CA ASN A 175 -22.65 6.90 -48.74
C ASN A 175 -22.83 6.60 -47.23
N ALA A 176 -23.22 7.68 -46.55
CA ALA A 176 -24.22 7.84 -45.50
C ALA A 176 -24.88 6.61 -44.83
N LYS A 177 -25.13 6.81 -43.52
CA LYS A 177 -26.01 6.12 -42.56
C LYS A 177 -25.43 4.89 -41.88
N GLY A 178 -25.10 5.07 -40.61
CA GLY A 178 -24.81 4.01 -39.65
C GLY A 178 -25.01 4.51 -38.23
N SER A 179 -26.28 4.51 -37.80
CA SER A 179 -26.79 4.83 -36.47
C SER A 179 -25.80 4.48 -35.34
N GLY A 180 -25.35 5.52 -34.64
CA GLY A 180 -24.65 5.36 -33.37
C GLY A 180 -25.55 4.61 -32.38
N ARG A 181 -25.06 3.47 -31.89
CA ARG A 181 -25.57 2.86 -30.65
C ARG A 181 -24.40 2.68 -29.72
N GLY A 182 -24.04 3.77 -29.05
CA GLY A 182 -23.11 3.75 -27.94
C GLY A 182 -23.66 2.84 -26.85
N LYS A 183 -23.13 1.62 -26.74
CA LYS A 183 -23.26 0.83 -25.52
C LYS A 183 -22.46 1.55 -24.45
N LYS A 184 -23.16 2.26 -23.57
CA LYS A 184 -22.62 2.68 -22.27
C LYS A 184 -22.24 1.40 -21.53
N HIS A 185 -20.97 1.02 -21.57
CA HIS A 185 -20.43 0.13 -20.55
C HIS A 185 -20.41 0.94 -19.26
N SER A 186 -21.36 0.61 -18.39
CA SER A 186 -21.37 1.09 -17.02
C SER A 186 -20.08 0.59 -16.36
N VAL A 187 -19.12 1.48 -16.16
CA VAL A 187 -17.97 1.23 -15.27
C VAL A 187 -18.50 1.38 -13.85
N GLY A 188 -19.31 0.41 -13.43
CA GLY A 188 -19.85 0.30 -12.09
C GLY A 188 -19.01 -0.69 -11.27
N CYS A 189 -17.77 -0.32 -10.95
CA CYS A 189 -16.96 -1.04 -9.96
C CYS A 189 -16.22 -0.02 -9.08
N CYS A 190 -16.97 0.78 -8.32
CA CYS A 190 -16.40 1.64 -7.27
C CYS A 190 -17.23 1.48 -5.99
N GLY A 191 -17.38 0.22 -5.55
CA GLY A 191 -18.08 -0.11 -4.30
C GLY A 191 -17.32 -1.07 -3.38
N GLY A 192 -16.40 -1.89 -3.90
CA GLY A 192 -15.74 -2.96 -3.13
C GLY A 192 -14.22 -2.94 -3.09
N MET A 193 -13.54 -1.97 -3.73
CA MET A 193 -12.07 -2.00 -3.86
C MET A 193 -11.35 -1.96 -2.49
N MET A 194 -11.94 -1.30 -1.49
CA MET A 194 -11.35 -1.25 -0.15
C MET A 194 -11.50 -2.56 0.62
N GLU A 195 -12.64 -3.24 0.53
CA GLU A 195 -12.80 -4.57 1.13
C GLU A 195 -11.92 -5.61 0.46
N VAL A 196 -11.87 -5.62 -0.87
CA VAL A 196 -10.98 -6.51 -1.63
C VAL A 196 -9.51 -6.30 -1.23
N ALA A 197 -9.10 -5.05 -1.02
CA ALA A 197 -7.75 -4.75 -0.59
C ALA A 197 -7.47 -5.20 0.86
N MET A 198 -8.43 -5.04 1.78
CA MET A 198 -8.31 -5.58 3.15
C MET A 198 -8.22 -7.12 3.14
N GLN A 199 -8.99 -7.78 2.28
CA GLN A 199 -8.96 -9.23 2.13
C GLN A 199 -7.63 -9.72 1.53
N LYS A 200 -7.07 -8.97 0.57
CA LYS A 200 -5.76 -9.25 -0.03
C LYS A 200 -4.61 -9.07 0.97
N VAL A 201 -4.75 -8.15 1.93
CA VAL A 201 -3.79 -8.03 3.05
C VAL A 201 -3.82 -9.27 3.94
N CYS A 202 -5.01 -9.85 4.19
CA CYS A 202 -5.18 -11.03 5.03
C CYS A 202 -4.77 -12.35 4.35
N GLY A 203 -4.89 -12.44 3.02
CA GLY A 203 -4.62 -13.66 2.24
C GLY A 203 -3.15 -13.90 1.85
N ARG A 204 -2.20 -13.26 2.55
CA ARG A 204 -0.75 -13.41 2.32
C ARG A 204 -0.11 -14.24 3.41
#